data_AF-A0A1D1ZEX3-F1
#
_entry.id   AF-A0A1D1ZEX3-F1
#
_cell.length_a   1.000
_cell.length_b   1.000
_cell.length_c   1.000
_cell.angle_alpha   90.00
_cell.angle_beta   90.00
_cell.angle_gamma   90.00
#
_symmetry.space_group_name_H-M   'P 1'
#
loop_
_entity.id
_entity.type
_entity.pdbx_description
1 polymer ?
#
loop_
_entity_poly.entity_id
_entity_poly.type
_entity_poly.pdbx_seq_one_letter_code
_entity_poly.pdbx_strand_id
1 'polypeptide(L)'
;MAREVQRGASSVPGVEATLWQVPETLREGVLGKMRAPHKAGDVPVIAPDQLPDADAFLFGFPSRFGVMAAQFKAFFDATHDLWPSQRLAGKPAGIFWSTGFHGGGQELTA
;
A
#
# COMPACT_ATOMS: atom_id res chain seq x y z
N MET A 1 7.29 6.85 6.89
CA MET A 1 7.68 5.45 6.62
C MET A 1 7.81 5.17 5.13
N ALA A 2 6.74 5.20 4.32
CA ALA A 2 6.83 4.87 2.89
C ALA A 2 7.87 5.70 2.10
N ARG A 3 8.03 7.00 2.41
CA ARG A 3 9.09 7.83 1.80
C ARG A 3 10.52 7.39 2.17
N GLU A 4 10.73 6.86 3.37
CA GLU A 4 12.04 6.33 3.77
C GLU A 4 12.31 4.98 3.11
N VAL A 5 11.26 4.15 2.94
CA VAL A 5 11.34 2.91 2.15
C VAL A 5 11.68 3.24 0.70
N GLN A 6 11.03 4.23 0.10
CA GLN A 6 11.35 4.72 -1.25
C GLN A 6 12.79 5.22 -1.33
N ARG A 7 13.23 6.08 -0.40
CA ARG A 7 14.61 6.58 -0.34
C ARG A 7 15.61 5.41 -0.25
N GLY A 8 15.34 4.41 0.57
CA GLY A 8 16.15 3.21 0.70
C GLY A 8 16.24 2.42 -0.60
N ALA A 9 15.10 2.14 -1.24
CA ALA A 9 15.06 1.45 -2.53
C ALA A 9 15.81 2.24 -3.62
N SER A 10 15.58 3.55 -3.73
CA SER A 10 16.27 4.43 -4.68
C SER A 10 17.78 4.57 -4.44
N SER A 11 18.30 4.16 -3.28
CA SER A 11 19.74 4.20 -3.02
C SER A 11 20.49 3.03 -3.67
N VAL A 12 19.78 2.00 -4.14
CA VAL A 12 20.36 0.84 -4.79
C VAL A 12 20.59 1.15 -6.28
N PRO A 13 21.82 0.97 -6.80
CA PRO A 13 22.10 1.19 -8.21
C PRO A 13 21.20 0.38 -9.13
N GLY A 14 20.58 1.04 -10.12
CA GLY A 14 19.67 0.40 -11.09
C GLY A 14 18.23 0.22 -10.61
N VAL A 15 17.87 0.67 -9.40
CA VAL A 15 16.49 0.61 -8.89
C VAL A 15 15.80 1.96 -9.05
N GLU A 16 14.70 1.98 -9.80
CA GLU A 16 13.76 3.09 -9.84
C GLU A 16 12.61 2.82 -8.86
N ALA A 17 12.41 3.71 -7.89
CA ALA A 17 11.34 3.57 -6.89
C ALA A 17 10.34 4.72 -6.98
N THR A 18 9.15 4.41 -7.46
CA THR A 18 8.00 5.32 -7.48
C THR A 18 7.10 5.09 -6.27
N LEU A 19 6.53 6.16 -5.71
CA LEU A 19 5.61 6.08 -4.58
C LEU A 19 4.17 6.33 -5.05
N TRP A 20 3.24 5.48 -4.59
CA TRP A 20 1.83 5.55 -4.91
C TRP A 20 0.96 5.43 -3.66
N GLN A 21 -0.27 5.94 -3.73
CA GLN A 21 -1.30 5.75 -2.71
C GLN A 21 -2.44 4.88 -3.25
N VAL A 22 -2.94 3.95 -2.43
CA VAL A 22 -4.21 3.27 -2.75
C VAL A 22 -5.40 4.23 -2.60
N PRO A 23 -6.48 4.03 -3.40
CA PRO A 23 -7.70 4.84 -3.31
C PRO A 23 -8.28 4.87 -1.90
N GLU A 24 -8.82 6.03 -1.50
CA GLU A 24 -9.58 6.13 -0.26
C GLU A 24 -10.97 5.52 -0.43
N THR A 25 -11.47 4.83 0.59
CA THR A 25 -12.82 4.23 0.60
C THR A 25 -13.75 4.88 1.63
N LEU A 26 -13.19 5.60 2.61
CA LEU A 26 -13.96 6.31 3.61
C LEU A 26 -14.36 7.70 3.13
N ARG A 27 -15.60 8.09 3.41
CA ARG A 27 -16.08 9.46 3.17
C ARG A 27 -15.34 10.48 4.05
N GLU A 28 -15.17 11.70 3.53
CA GLU A 28 -14.55 12.83 4.24
C GLU A 28 -15.07 13.04 5.67
N GLY A 29 -16.39 12.95 5.87
CA GLY A 29 -16.99 13.10 7.20
C GLY A 29 -16.59 12.02 8.21
N VAL A 30 -16.18 10.82 7.77
CA VAL A 30 -15.62 9.77 8.63
C VAL A 30 -14.15 10.05 8.90
N LEU A 31 -13.37 10.42 7.87
CA LEU A 31 -11.97 10.79 8.01
C LEU A 31 -11.77 11.95 9.00
N GLY A 32 -12.63 12.98 8.92
CA GLY A 32 -12.64 14.10 9.86
C GLY A 32 -12.87 13.65 11.31
N LYS A 33 -13.81 12.72 11.55
CA LYS A 33 -14.05 12.16 12.89
C LYS A 33 -12.88 11.33 13.41
N MET A 34 -12.18 10.63 12.51
CA MET A 34 -10.97 9.87 12.83
C MET A 34 -9.74 10.75 13.04
N ARG A 35 -9.84 12.06 12.79
CA ARG A 35 -8.69 12.99 12.75
C ARG A 35 -7.59 12.49 11.80
N ALA A 36 -8.02 11.88 10.69
CA ALA A 36 -7.08 11.42 9.67
C ALA A 36 -6.37 12.64 9.08
N PRO A 37 -5.03 12.61 8.94
CA PRO A 37 -4.32 13.68 8.25
C PRO A 37 -4.74 13.71 6.77
N HIS A 38 -4.65 14.89 6.16
CA HIS A 38 -4.85 15.01 4.72
C HIS A 38 -3.85 14.13 3.97
N LYS A 39 -4.32 13.50 2.89
CA LYS A 39 -3.44 12.78 1.98
C LYS A 39 -2.42 13.75 1.36
N ALA A 40 -1.19 13.28 1.20
CA ALA A 40 -0.14 14.09 0.60
C ALA A 40 -0.44 14.28 -0.90
N GLY A 41 -0.58 15.53 -1.33
CA GLY A 41 -1.01 15.87 -2.70
C GLY A 41 0.05 15.63 -3.79
N ASP A 42 1.29 15.35 -3.38
CA ASP A 42 2.42 15.07 -4.27
C ASP A 42 2.58 13.58 -4.62
N VAL A 43 1.75 12.69 -4.05
CA VAL A 43 1.83 11.25 -4.30
C VAL A 43 0.56 10.80 -5.04
N PRO A 44 0.69 10.29 -6.28
CA PRO A 44 -0.46 9.92 -7.09
C PRO A 44 -1.18 8.68 -6.54
N VAL A 45 -2.46 8.56 -6.90
CA VAL A 45 -3.29 7.39 -6.60
C VAL A 45 -3.06 6.32 -7.67
N ILE A 46 -2.81 5.08 -7.26
CA ILE A 46 -2.63 3.95 -8.18
C ILE A 46 -3.97 3.29 -8.51
N ALA A 47 -4.13 2.93 -9.78
CA ALA A 47 -5.18 2.04 -10.27
C ALA A 47 -4.65 0.59 -10.38
N PRO A 48 -5.49 -0.44 -10.17
CA PRO A 48 -5.07 -1.84 -10.19
C PRO A 48 -4.33 -2.26 -11.46
N ASP A 49 -4.76 -1.75 -12.62
CA ASP A 49 -4.23 -2.05 -13.95
C ASP A 49 -2.80 -1.51 -14.19
N GLN A 50 -2.31 -0.64 -13.31
CA GLN A 50 -0.93 -0.13 -13.34
C GLN A 50 0.06 -1.05 -12.60
N LEU A 51 -0.42 -1.98 -11.76
CA LEU A 51 0.46 -2.91 -11.05
C LEU A 51 1.41 -3.70 -11.98
N PRO A 52 0.98 -4.20 -13.16
CA PRO A 52 1.86 -4.95 -14.04
C PRO A 52 3.10 -4.18 -14.54
N ASP A 53 3.09 -2.86 -14.50
CA ASP A 53 4.18 -2.00 -14.98
C ASP A 53 5.40 -2.01 -14.05
N ALA A 54 5.21 -2.37 -12.76
CA ALA A 54 6.29 -2.46 -11.79
C ALA A 54 6.89 -3.86 -11.74
N ASP A 55 8.21 -4.00 -11.58
CA ASP A 55 8.87 -5.30 -11.46
C ASP A 55 8.76 -5.93 -10.07
N ALA A 56 8.59 -5.09 -9.04
CA ALA A 56 8.52 -5.49 -7.65
C ALA A 56 7.64 -4.53 -6.84
N PHE A 57 7.16 -4.98 -5.69
CA PHE A 57 6.26 -4.20 -4.84
C PHE A 57 6.74 -4.09 -3.39
N LEU A 58 6.45 -2.96 -2.77
CA LEU A 58 6.52 -2.77 -1.32
C LEU A 58 5.19 -2.17 -0.86
N PHE A 59 4.33 -2.98 -0.24
CA PHE A 59 3.01 -2.54 0.21
C PHE A 59 3.04 -2.04 1.65
N GLY A 60 2.60 -0.80 1.85
CA GLY A 60 2.60 -0.13 3.14
C GLY A 60 1.22 0.17 3.68
N PHE A 61 0.80 -0.44 4.79
CA PHE A 61 -0.52 -0.17 5.37
C PHE A 61 -0.55 -0.12 6.90
N PRO A 62 -1.43 0.72 7.49
CA PRO A 62 -1.66 0.67 8.92
C PRO A 62 -2.43 -0.60 9.30
N SER A 63 -2.06 -1.20 10.43
CA SER A 63 -2.79 -2.32 11.02
C SER A 63 -4.18 -1.87 11.49
N ARG A 64 -5.18 -2.68 11.17
CA ARG A 64 -6.55 -2.59 11.66
C ARG A 64 -6.92 -3.92 12.30
N PHE A 65 -6.76 -4.03 13.63
CA PHE A 65 -7.07 -5.26 14.38
C PHE A 65 -6.30 -6.49 13.89
N GLY A 66 -5.02 -6.33 13.54
CA GLY A 66 -4.19 -7.43 13.07
C GLY A 66 -4.38 -7.80 11.61
N VAL A 67 -5.05 -6.95 10.81
CA VAL A 67 -5.15 -7.11 9.35
C VAL A 67 -4.88 -5.78 8.64
N MET A 68 -4.74 -5.82 7.31
CA MET A 68 -4.62 -4.62 6.48
C MET A 68 -5.86 -3.72 6.57
N ALA A 69 -5.69 -2.43 6.26
CA ALA A 69 -6.81 -1.51 6.13
C ALA A 69 -7.75 -1.91 4.99
N ALA A 70 -9.06 -1.64 5.14
CA ALA A 70 -10.09 -2.00 4.17
C ALA A 70 -9.82 -1.44 2.75
N GLN A 71 -9.16 -0.28 2.66
CA GLN A 71 -8.71 0.34 1.41
C GLN A 71 -7.79 -0.59 0.61
N PHE A 72 -6.84 -1.26 1.27
CA PHE A 72 -5.94 -2.21 0.62
C PHE A 72 -6.67 -3.49 0.19
N LYS A 73 -7.58 -4.00 1.03
CA LYS A 73 -8.38 -5.17 0.65
C LYS A 73 -9.24 -4.87 -0.58
N ALA A 74 -9.89 -3.71 -0.62
CA ALA A 74 -10.68 -3.27 -1.78
C ALA A 74 -9.81 -3.08 -3.03
N PHE A 75 -8.60 -2.52 -2.88
CA PHE A 75 -7.66 -2.37 -3.99
C PHE A 75 -7.22 -3.72 -4.58
N PHE A 76 -6.90 -4.71 -3.73
CA PHE A 76 -6.58 -6.06 -4.19
C PHE A 76 -7.78 -6.80 -4.77
N ASP A 77 -8.99 -6.60 -4.24
CA ASP A 77 -10.20 -7.19 -4.83
C ASP A 77 -10.45 -6.64 -6.25
N ALA A 78 -10.05 -5.40 -6.52
CA ALA A 78 -10.12 -4.78 -7.83
C ALA A 78 -9.03 -5.26 -8.82
N THR A 79 -8.10 -6.15 -8.42
CA THR A 79 -7.13 -6.77 -9.33
C THR A 79 -7.69 -8.03 -10.02
N HIS A 80 -9.00 -8.28 -9.95
CA HIS A 80 -9.63 -9.48 -10.50
C HIS A 80 -9.24 -9.74 -11.95
N ASP A 81 -9.26 -8.72 -12.81
CA ASP A 81 -8.98 -8.86 -14.25
C ASP A 81 -7.52 -9.25 -14.55
N LEU A 82 -6.59 -8.98 -13.61
CA LEU A 82 -5.18 -9.36 -13.74
C LEU A 82 -4.93 -10.83 -13.41
N TRP A 83 -5.82 -11.45 -12.63
CA TRP A 83 -5.63 -12.80 -12.08
C TRP A 83 -5.71 -13.91 -13.14
N PRO A 84 -6.70 -13.95 -14.06
CA PRO A 84 -6.79 -15.00 -15.07
C PRO A 84 -5.55 -15.09 -15.97
N SER A 85 -4.93 -13.94 -16.23
CA SER A 85 -3.74 -13.81 -17.10
C SER A 85 -2.43 -13.84 -16.32
N GLN A 86 -2.47 -14.06 -15.00
CA GLN A 86 -1.30 -14.17 -14.12
C GLN A 86 -0.32 -12.99 -14.27
N ARG A 87 -0.83 -11.77 -14.53
CA ARG A 87 0.00 -10.59 -14.88
C ARG A 87 0.96 -10.15 -13.77
N LEU A 88 0.72 -10.57 -12.54
CA LEU A 88 1.56 -10.26 -11.38
C LEU A 88 2.43 -11.45 -10.94
N ALA A 89 2.32 -12.61 -11.59
CA ALA A 89 3.06 -13.81 -11.21
C ALA A 89 4.57 -13.59 -11.36
N GLY A 90 5.35 -14.06 -10.38
CA GLY A 90 6.80 -13.96 -10.36
C GLY A 90 7.36 -12.60 -9.93
N LYS A 91 6.53 -11.56 -9.77
CA LYS A 91 6.96 -10.25 -9.27
C LYS A 91 7.12 -10.31 -7.74
N PRO A 92 8.32 -10.07 -7.18
CA PRO A 92 8.53 -10.10 -5.73
C PRO A 92 7.76 -8.97 -5.04
N ALA A 93 7.26 -9.25 -3.83
CA ALA A 93 6.57 -8.28 -3.00
C ALA A 93 7.08 -8.36 -1.56
N GLY A 94 7.28 -7.20 -0.94
CA GLY A 94 7.45 -7.06 0.50
C GLY A 94 6.34 -6.21 1.09
N ILE A 95 6.18 -6.29 2.40
CA ILE A 95 5.20 -5.46 3.13
C ILE A 95 5.84 -4.78 4.32
N PHE A 96 5.30 -3.62 4.68
CA PHE A 96 5.66 -2.89 5.87
C PHE A 96 4.39 -2.27 6.47
N TRP A 97 4.34 -2.15 7.78
CA TRP A 97 3.10 -1.77 8.45
C TRP A 97 3.36 -0.87 9.66
N SER A 98 2.30 -0.20 10.11
CA SER A 98 2.31 0.56 11.36
C SER A 98 1.25 0.05 12.32
N THR A 99 1.57 0.03 13.61
CA THR A 99 0.65 -0.36 14.69
C THR A 99 0.49 0.78 15.68
N GLY A 100 -0.67 0.88 16.33
CA GLY A 100 -0.90 1.91 17.36
C GLY A 100 -0.11 1.72 18.65
N PHE A 101 0.26 0.48 18.99
CA PHE A 101 0.98 0.12 20.22
C PHE A 101 1.65 -1.26 20.08
N HIS A 102 2.63 -1.55 20.93
CA HIS A 102 3.32 -2.85 20.99
C HIS A 102 2.35 -4.01 21.31
N GLY A 103 2.40 -5.10 20.56
CA GLY A 103 1.43 -6.20 20.66
C GLY A 103 0.11 -5.96 19.92
N GLY A 104 -0.08 -4.80 19.29
CA GLY A 104 -1.27 -4.42 18.51
C GLY A 104 -1.40 -5.11 17.14
N GLY A 105 -0.94 -6.35 17.02
CA GLY A 105 -0.99 -7.13 15.78
C GLY A 105 0.19 -6.88 14.84
N GLN A 106 1.39 -6.58 15.36
CA GLN A 106 2.60 -6.42 14.54
C GLN A 106 2.84 -7.63 13.66
N GLU A 107 2.74 -8.83 14.22
CA GLU A 107 3.03 -10.06 13.47
C GLU A 107 1.83 -10.53 12.66
N LEU A 108 0.61 -10.34 13.16
CA LEU A 108 -0.61 -10.74 12.45
C LEU A 108 -0.87 -9.92 11.18
N THR A 109 -0.46 -8.65 11.19
CA THR A 109 -0.59 -7.74 10.03
C THR A 109 0.52 -8.00 9.00
N ALA A 110 1.62 -8.61 9.43
CA ALA A 110 2.82 -8.86 8.65
C ALA A 110 2.65 -10.01 7.63
#